data_AF-A0A537AE70-F1
#
_entry.id   AF-A0A537AE70-F1
#
_cell.length_a   1.000
_cell.length_b   1.000
_cell.length_c   1.000
_cell.angle_alpha   90.00
_cell.angle_beta   90.00
_cell.angle_gamma   90.00
#
_symmetry.space_group_name_H-M   'P 1'
#
loop_
_entity.id
_entity.type
_entity.pdbx_description
1 polymer ?
#
loop_
_entity_poly.entity_id
_entity_poly.type
_entity_poly.pdbx_seq_one_letter_code
_entity_poly.pdbx_strand_id
1 'polypeptide(L)' 'MAKPPPGRRLDDMTADEVKQFWHGFCERKNIDPAIRARGDKKIDEDPDFWADQTMMKLLEAVST' A
#
# COMPACT_ATOMS: atom_id res chain seq x y z
N MET A 1 18.16 -12.35 -0.88
CA MET A 1 16.80 -12.03 -0.38
C MET A 1 16.97 -11.48 1.02
N ALA A 2 16.92 -10.16 1.18
CA ALA A 2 17.14 -9.52 2.49
C ALA A 2 15.91 -9.77 3.37
N LYS A 3 16.12 -10.41 4.52
CA LYS A 3 15.11 -10.53 5.59
C LYS A 3 14.96 -9.14 6.22
N PRO A 4 13.74 -8.60 6.41
CA PRO A 4 13.57 -7.33 7.10
C PRO A 4 14.08 -7.46 8.55
N PRO A 5 14.74 -6.42 9.09
CA PRO A 5 15.32 -6.48 10.42
C PRO A 5 14.22 -6.60 11.50
N PRO A 6 14.45 -7.37 12.57
CA PRO A 6 13.51 -7.49 13.68
C PRO A 6 13.54 -6.20 14.51
N GLY A 7 12.45 -5.43 14.47
CA GLY A 7 12.29 -4.24 15.33
C GLY A 7 11.68 -3.00 14.69
N ARG A 8 11.29 -3.00 13.41
CA ARG A 8 10.41 -1.94 12.89
C ARG A 8 9.03 -2.11 13.51
N ARG A 9 8.66 -1.19 14.41
CA ARG A 9 7.26 -0.98 14.78
C ARG A 9 6.46 -0.76 13.50
N LEU A 10 5.21 -1.20 13.49
CA LEU A 10 4.29 -0.95 12.37
C LEU A 10 4.19 0.57 12.05
N ASP A 11 4.49 1.44 13.02
CA ASP A 11 4.67 2.90 12.90
C ASP A 11 5.85 3.39 12.02
N ASP A 12 6.79 2.54 11.58
CA ASP A 12 7.94 2.95 10.74
C ASP A 12 7.81 2.47 9.28
N MET A 13 6.59 2.14 8.83
CA MET A 13 6.37 1.90 7.41
C MET A 13 6.23 3.23 6.68
N THR A 14 7.24 3.55 5.87
CA THR A 14 7.19 4.72 5.00
C THR A 14 6.11 4.56 3.92
N ALA A 15 5.61 5.68 3.40
CA ALA A 15 4.65 5.68 2.27
C ALA A 15 5.15 4.83 1.09
N ASP A 16 6.46 4.84 0.83
CA ASP A 16 7.08 4.01 -0.21
C ASP A 16 6.92 2.51 0.06
N GLU A 17 7.15 2.06 1.30
CA GLU A 17 6.94 0.66 1.67
C GLU A 17 5.48 0.24 1.51
N VAL A 18 4.53 1.07 1.96
CA VAL A 18 3.09 0.81 1.79
C VAL A 18 2.71 0.76 0.30
N LYS A 19 3.28 1.66 -0.52
CA LYS A 19 3.11 1.65 -1.98
C LYS A 19 3.66 0.37 -2.62
N GLN A 20 4.79 -0.15 -2.17
CA GLN A 20 5.32 -1.44 -2.66
C GLN A 20 4.33 -2.58 -2.41
N PHE A 21 3.71 -2.64 -1.22
CA PHE A 21 2.67 -3.64 -0.93
C PHE A 21 1.44 -3.46 -1.83
N TRP A 22 0.99 -2.22 -2.02
CA TRP A 22 -0.12 -1.89 -2.90
C TRP A 22 0.16 -2.28 -4.35
N HIS A 23 1.36 -2.01 -4.86
CA HIS A 23 1.79 -2.36 -6.21
C HIS A 23 1.83 -3.86 -6.42
N GLY A 24 2.41 -4.60 -5.46
CA GLY A 24 2.44 -6.06 -5.50
C GLY A 24 1.04 -6.68 -5.44
N PHE A 25 0.13 -6.09 -4.67
CA PHE A 25 -1.28 -6.50 -4.67
C PHE A 25 -1.96 -6.24 -6.02
N CYS A 26 -1.76 -5.05 -6.58
CA CYS A 26 -2.30 -4.66 -7.89
C CYS A 26 -1.83 -5.60 -9.00
N GLU A 27 -0.54 -5.94 -9.03
CA GLU A 27 0.04 -6.83 -10.05
C GLU A 27 -0.57 -8.23 -9.99
N ARG A 28 -0.68 -8.81 -8.78
CA ARG A 28 -1.27 -10.16 -8.59
C ARG A 28 -2.74 -10.22 -8.96
N LYS A 29 -3.47 -9.13 -8.77
CA LYS A 29 -4.92 -9.04 -9.01
C LYS A 29 -5.26 -8.49 -10.39
N ASN A 30 -4.26 -8.12 -11.19
CA ASN A 30 -4.44 -7.45 -12.49
C ASN A 30 -5.31 -6.18 -12.36
N ILE A 31 -5.05 -5.38 -11.32
CA ILE A 31 -5.74 -4.11 -11.08
C ILE A 31 -5.31 -3.08 -12.13
N ASP A 32 -6.29 -2.33 -12.62
CA ASP A 32 -6.07 -1.28 -13.62
C ASP A 32 -5.04 -0.23 -13.12
N PRO A 33 -4.09 0.20 -13.97
CA PRO A 33 -3.06 1.16 -13.59
C PRO A 33 -3.61 2.51 -13.10
N ALA A 34 -4.81 2.93 -13.54
CA ALA A 34 -5.45 4.14 -13.04
C ALA A 34 -5.92 3.96 -11.58
N ILE A 35 -6.43 2.79 -11.23
CA ILE A 35 -6.83 2.45 -9.86
C ILE A 35 -5.58 2.33 -8.96
N ARG A 36 -4.51 1.71 -9.47
CA ARG A 36 -3.21 1.69 -8.78
C ARG A 36 -2.72 3.10 -8.47
N ALA A 37 -2.74 4.02 -9.44
CA ALA A 37 -2.29 5.39 -9.25
C ALA A 37 -3.16 6.17 -8.23
N ARG A 38 -4.46 5.89 -8.17
CA ARG A 38 -5.34 6.46 -7.13
C ARG A 38 -4.98 5.94 -5.74
N GLY A 39 -4.67 4.64 -5.61
CA GLY A 39 -4.20 4.07 -4.34
C GLY A 39 -2.90 4.70 -3.89
N ASP A 40 -1.98 4.95 -4.83
CA ASP A 40 -0.71 5.62 -4.55
C ASP A 40 -0.90 7.00 -3.92
N LYS A 41 -1.84 7.79 -4.46
CA LYS A 41 -2.20 9.09 -3.90
C LYS A 41 -2.77 8.99 -2.49
N LYS A 42 -3.69 8.05 -2.25
CA LYS A 42 -4.26 7.85 -0.91
C LYS A 42 -3.21 7.45 0.13
N ILE A 43 -2.25 6.61 -0.26
CA ILE A 43 -1.13 6.23 0.61
C ILE A 43 -0.20 7.44 0.84
N ASP A 44 -0.03 8.32 -0.15
CA ASP A 44 0.75 9.55 0.01
C ASP A 44 0.10 10.54 0.99
N GLU A 45 -1.23 10.62 0.96
CA GLU A 45 -2.03 11.48 1.85
C GLU A 45 -2.00 11.00 3.31
N ASP A 46 -2.09 9.68 3.54
CA ASP A 46 -2.14 9.13 4.90
C ASP A 46 -1.45 7.76 5.00
N PRO A 47 -0.10 7.73 4.96
CA PRO A 47 0.65 6.48 4.89
C PRO A 47 0.51 5.64 6.15
N ASP A 48 0.39 6.27 7.33
CA ASP A 48 0.25 5.60 8.61
C ASP A 48 -1.10 4.85 8.71
N PHE A 49 -2.20 5.48 8.29
CA PHE A 49 -3.49 4.82 8.20
C PHE A 49 -3.45 3.63 7.24
N TRP A 50 -2.88 3.82 6.04
CA TRP A 50 -2.83 2.75 5.02
C TRP A 50 -1.83 1.63 5.34
N ALA A 51 -0.87 1.88 6.23
CA ALA A 51 0.02 0.86 6.79
C ALA A 51 -0.75 -0.12 7.71
N ASP A 52 -1.76 0.36 8.43
CA ASP A 52 -2.63 -0.46 9.29
C ASP A 52 -3.80 -1.11 8.51
N GLN A 53 -4.22 -0.53 7.38
CA GLN A 53 -5.30 -1.07 6.56
C GLN A 53 -4.87 -2.18 5.60
N THR A 54 -5.84 -3.02 5.21
CA THR A 54 -5.62 -4.04 4.17
C THR A 54 -5.65 -3.43 2.77
N MET A 55 -4.89 -4.00 1.83
CA MET A 55 -4.91 -3.57 0.43
C MET A 55 -6.28 -3.73 -0.24
N MET A 56 -7.15 -4.63 0.27
CA MET A 56 -8.55 -4.71 -0.16
C MET A 56 -9.33 -3.44 0.18
N LYS A 57 -9.22 -2.94 1.42
CA LYS A 57 -9.87 -1.68 1.80
C LYS A 57 -9.37 -0.51 0.97
N LEU A 58 -8.07 -0.49 0.65
CA LEU A 58 -7.51 0.53 -0.24
C LEU A 58 -8.14 0.44 -1.63
N LEU A 59 -8.21 -0.77 -2.21
CA LEU A 59 -8.86 -1.01 -3.50
C LEU A 59 -10.32 -0.55 -3.50
N GLU A 60 -11.11 -0.93 -2.51
CA GLU A 60 -12.50 -0.48 -2.36
C GLU A 60 -12.58 1.06 -2.32
N ALA A 61 -11.69 1.69 -1.58
CA ALA A 61 -11.65 3.13 -1.41
C ALA A 61 -11.22 3.89 -2.68
N VAL A 62 -10.55 3.25 -3.65
CA VAL A 62 -10.11 3.87 -4.91
C VAL A 62 -10.85 3.40 -6.16
N SER A 63 -11.67 2.37 -6.02
CA SER A 63 -12.55 1.82 -7.08
C SER A 63 -13.90 2.52 -7.17
N THR A 64 -14.15 3.50 -6.30
CA THR A 64 -15.27 4.46 -6.39
C THR A 64 -15.03 5.51 -7.48
#